data_AF-A0A7G9NWE9-F1
#
_entry.id   AF-A0A7G9NWE9-F1
#
_cell.length_a   1.000
_cell.length_b   1.000
_cell.length_c   1.000
_cell.angle_alpha   90.00
_cell.angle_beta   90.00
_cell.angle_gamma   90.00
#
_symmetry.space_group_name_H-M   'P 1'
#
loop_
_entity.id
_entity.type
_entity.pdbx_description
1 polymer ?
#
loop_
_entity_poly.entity_id
_entity_poly.type
_entity_poly.pdbx_seq_one_letter_code
_entity_poly.pdbx_strand_id
1 'polypeptide(L)'
;MRMFTRSLVVAAALSGAVQAAELADYRDDFSGTPATGWSYLWNAPVDFGLGTMDATTNPLGDSSNYAALQWTGSIWTADGDTDALNSSPDNYLRLHATGGHPGRGSTDASGVGNTVDRAPIAAYTIQSGEEGMISLSDTLLRSANSGHTATMRVLVYVNDTLKVDKVQTGYGPSTDVTFDAELGSLAAGDTVYVAVSPDGSDGSDGFALDFTINNNIVADLVDDYTLGSSVAASTPATSANLVGGWSYLWNAPTDWDGTSSADASTGDITSVADFEPLISSGTRWTADGDDDNGNGSPARFLTSNTIGGGLINGHPGRGFSQVEGNGNDEDRYVIYAYTVDADDIYAITDSTFSTINAEGDGNNVRIFTSLDPSSALFDTTWDGVTDAKFDLGIGELSAGDTIYVAVGVGNNGNDGNDSFRIDFTIITVPTPAALPAGLMLLGAITMRRRS
;
A
#
# COMPACT_ATOMS: atom_id res chain seq x y z
N MET A 1 29.90 -30.88 -31.21
CA MET A 1 28.44 -30.74 -31.02
C MET A 1 28.07 -31.35 -29.69
N ARG A 2 28.14 -30.57 -28.60
CA ARG A 2 27.74 -31.02 -27.26
C ARG A 2 26.26 -30.66 -27.09
N MET A 3 25.39 -31.68 -27.08
CA MET A 3 23.99 -31.52 -26.67
C MET A 3 23.98 -31.29 -25.16
N PHE A 4 23.75 -30.05 -24.74
CA PHE A 4 23.34 -29.79 -23.36
C PHE A 4 21.86 -30.15 -23.24
N THR A 5 21.58 -31.23 -22.51
CA THR A 5 20.22 -31.58 -22.10
C THR A 5 19.83 -30.60 -20.99
N ARG A 6 19.14 -29.51 -21.34
CA ARG A 6 18.55 -28.61 -20.34
C ARG A 6 17.44 -29.38 -19.62
N SER A 7 17.66 -29.75 -18.36
CA SER A 7 16.63 -30.31 -17.49
C SER A 7 15.63 -29.21 -17.16
N LEU A 8 14.41 -29.34 -17.68
CA LEU A 8 13.28 -28.51 -17.28
C LEU A 8 12.85 -28.93 -15.86
N VAL A 9 13.27 -28.16 -14.86
CA VAL A 9 12.72 -28.25 -13.51
C VAL A 9 11.45 -27.41 -13.50
N VAL A 10 10.29 -28.05 -13.56
CA VAL A 10 9.00 -27.37 -13.32
C VAL A 10 8.86 -27.25 -11.80
N ALA A 11 9.31 -26.12 -11.26
CA ALA A 11 8.93 -25.72 -9.91
C ALA A 11 7.46 -25.30 -9.96
N ALA A 12 6.57 -26.09 -9.37
CA ALA A 12 5.22 -25.65 -9.11
C ALA A 12 5.28 -24.66 -7.93
N ALA A 13 5.45 -23.37 -8.25
CA ALA A 13 5.21 -22.32 -7.28
C ALA A 13 3.71 -22.37 -6.94
N LEU A 14 3.39 -22.69 -5.69
CA LEU A 14 2.05 -22.50 -5.17
C LEU A 14 1.88 -21.00 -4.97
N SER A 15 1.37 -20.30 -5.98
CA SER A 15 0.96 -18.90 -5.86
C SER A 15 -0.33 -18.85 -5.03
N GLY A 16 -0.19 -18.65 -3.72
CA GLY A 16 -1.30 -18.10 -2.95
C GLY A 16 -1.47 -16.66 -3.37
N ALA A 17 -2.68 -16.21 -3.71
CA ALA A 17 -2.94 -14.80 -3.92
C ALA A 17 -2.61 -14.05 -2.61
N VAL A 18 -1.69 -13.09 -2.66
CA VAL A 18 -1.46 -12.11 -1.60
C VAL A 18 -2.65 -11.16 -1.66
N GLN A 19 -3.69 -11.55 -0.92
CA GLN A 19 -4.72 -10.62 -0.50
C GLN A 19 -4.04 -9.54 0.36
N ALA A 20 -4.45 -8.28 0.21
CA ALA A 20 -4.01 -7.19 1.09
C ALA A 20 -4.05 -7.70 2.53
N ALA A 21 -2.95 -7.53 3.27
CA ALA A 21 -2.83 -8.11 4.58
C ALA A 21 -3.84 -7.41 5.50
N GLU A 22 -4.86 -8.14 5.93
CA GLU A 22 -5.79 -7.67 6.96
C GLU A 22 -5.01 -7.40 8.24
N LEU A 23 -4.99 -6.13 8.66
CA LEU A 23 -4.34 -5.70 9.90
C LEU A 23 -5.32 -5.79 11.07
N ALA A 24 -6.57 -5.40 10.82
CA ALA A 24 -7.60 -5.35 11.83
C ALA A 24 -8.99 -5.42 11.19
N ASP A 25 -9.91 -6.09 11.86
CA ASP A 25 -11.31 -6.14 11.47
C ASP A 25 -12.21 -5.72 12.63
N TYR A 26 -13.04 -4.69 12.42
CA TYR A 26 -13.84 -4.12 13.50
C TYR A 26 -14.75 -5.15 14.16
N ARG A 27 -15.41 -6.01 13.38
CA ARG A 27 -16.39 -6.97 13.91
C ARG A 27 -15.73 -8.16 14.55
N ASP A 28 -14.71 -8.70 13.90
CA ASP A 28 -14.05 -9.93 14.34
C ASP A 28 -13.15 -9.67 15.55
N ASP A 29 -12.52 -8.49 15.64
CA ASP A 29 -11.68 -8.12 16.78
C ASP A 29 -12.47 -7.50 17.95
N PHE A 30 -13.77 -7.23 17.77
CA PHE A 30 -14.54 -6.53 18.79
C PHE A 30 -14.65 -7.32 20.10
N SER A 31 -14.23 -6.72 21.22
CA SER A 31 -14.42 -7.38 22.51
C SER A 31 -14.46 -6.40 23.70
N GLY A 32 -14.75 -6.94 24.89
CA GLY A 32 -14.67 -6.21 26.16
C GLY A 32 -13.25 -5.99 26.68
N THR A 33 -12.24 -6.52 26.02
CA THR A 33 -10.81 -6.26 26.29
C THR A 33 -10.18 -6.01 24.92
N PRO A 34 -10.08 -4.74 24.49
CA PRO A 34 -9.70 -4.42 23.12
C PRO A 34 -8.43 -5.18 22.72
N ALA A 35 -8.46 -5.80 21.55
CA ALA A 35 -7.28 -6.46 21.01
C ALA A 35 -6.13 -5.45 20.84
N THR A 36 -4.91 -5.94 20.64
CA THR A 36 -3.75 -5.07 20.42
C THR A 36 -4.03 -4.07 19.30
N GLY A 37 -3.66 -2.80 19.51
CA GLY A 37 -3.94 -1.70 18.58
C GLY A 37 -5.34 -1.10 18.71
N TRP A 38 -6.35 -1.85 19.16
CA TRP A 38 -7.71 -1.37 19.30
C TRP A 38 -7.95 -0.51 20.54
N SER A 39 -8.79 0.50 20.40
CA SER A 39 -9.37 1.29 21.48
C SER A 39 -10.78 1.73 21.11
N TYR A 40 -11.67 1.80 22.11
CA TYR A 40 -13.03 2.32 21.93
C TYR A 40 -13.17 3.60 22.72
N LEU A 41 -13.43 4.69 22.01
CA LEU A 41 -13.34 6.05 22.51
C LEU A 41 -14.63 6.82 22.23
N TRP A 42 -14.70 8.04 22.72
CA TRP A 42 -15.68 9.04 22.33
C TRP A 42 -15.15 10.45 22.60
N ASN A 43 -15.72 11.45 21.94
CA ASN A 43 -15.36 12.85 22.14
C ASN A 43 -16.07 13.43 23.38
N ALA A 44 -15.65 13.00 24.57
CA ALA A 44 -16.18 13.44 25.86
C ALA A 44 -16.09 14.96 26.04
N PRO A 45 -17.12 15.65 26.57
CA PRO A 45 -16.98 17.04 26.98
C PRO A 45 -16.05 17.17 28.19
N VAL A 46 -15.46 18.35 28.37
CA VAL A 46 -14.73 18.72 29.59
C VAL A 46 -15.66 18.58 30.81
N ASP A 47 -15.11 18.07 31.91
CA ASP A 47 -15.78 17.86 33.19
C ASP A 47 -16.98 16.88 33.18
N PHE A 48 -17.03 15.97 32.20
CA PHE A 48 -18.01 14.88 32.19
C PHE A 48 -18.00 14.09 33.51
N GLY A 49 -19.18 13.79 34.05
CA GLY A 49 -19.35 13.07 35.33
C GLY A 49 -19.19 13.92 36.60
N LEU A 50 -18.79 15.20 36.51
CA LEU A 50 -18.57 16.07 37.69
C LEU A 50 -19.78 16.95 38.06
N GLY A 51 -20.91 16.79 37.37
CA GLY A 51 -22.16 17.55 37.61
C GLY A 51 -22.18 18.98 37.06
N THR A 52 -21.05 19.50 36.57
CA THR A 52 -20.91 20.83 35.94
C THR A 52 -20.09 20.75 34.64
N MET A 53 -20.54 19.93 33.69
CA MET A 53 -19.84 19.73 32.41
C MET A 53 -20.03 20.90 31.43
N ASP A 54 -19.09 21.08 30.50
CA ASP A 54 -19.21 21.98 29.35
C ASP A 54 -19.43 21.19 28.06
N ALA A 55 -20.71 21.01 27.70
CA ALA A 55 -21.13 20.26 26.50
C ALA A 55 -20.82 20.98 25.17
N THR A 56 -20.14 22.13 25.16
CA THR A 56 -19.72 22.83 23.94
C THR A 56 -18.28 22.52 23.51
N THR A 57 -17.55 21.76 24.34
CA THR A 57 -16.14 21.43 24.14
C THR A 57 -15.92 20.12 23.39
N ASN A 58 -14.67 19.89 22.97
CA ASN A 58 -14.16 18.62 22.46
C ASN A 58 -14.90 18.12 21.20
N PRO A 59 -14.85 18.87 20.08
CA PRO A 59 -15.36 18.40 18.80
C PRO A 59 -14.55 17.20 18.26
N LEU A 60 -15.13 16.48 17.30
CA LEU A 60 -14.41 15.47 16.54
C LEU A 60 -13.26 16.09 15.72
N GLY A 61 -12.19 15.33 15.52
CA GLY A 61 -10.99 15.74 14.78
C GLY A 61 -9.84 16.26 15.63
N ASP A 62 -9.93 16.16 16.96
CA ASP A 62 -8.82 16.39 17.89
C ASP A 62 -8.75 15.22 18.89
N SER A 63 -7.87 14.27 18.60
CA SER A 63 -7.69 13.03 19.35
C SER A 63 -7.26 13.24 20.80
N SER A 64 -6.65 14.39 21.12
CA SER A 64 -6.29 14.73 22.50
C SER A 64 -7.50 14.91 23.42
N ASN A 65 -8.69 15.11 22.83
CA ASN A 65 -9.95 15.28 23.53
C ASN A 65 -10.78 14.00 23.66
N TYR A 66 -10.31 12.88 23.11
CA TYR A 66 -11.05 11.62 23.18
C TYR A 66 -10.84 10.94 24.53
N ALA A 67 -11.93 10.40 25.07
CA ALA A 67 -11.92 9.62 26.30
C ALA A 67 -12.28 8.16 25.99
N ALA A 68 -11.74 7.24 26.78
CA ALA A 68 -12.11 5.84 26.67
C ALA A 68 -13.58 5.62 27.04
N LEU A 69 -14.26 4.78 26.26
CA LEU A 69 -15.51 4.19 26.68
C LEU A 69 -15.25 3.18 27.81
N GLN A 70 -16.29 2.83 28.54
CA GLN A 70 -16.29 1.90 29.65
C GLN A 70 -17.10 0.65 29.28
N TRP A 71 -16.52 -0.52 29.54
CA TRP A 71 -17.17 -1.79 29.25
C TRP A 71 -18.21 -2.14 30.32
N THR A 72 -19.45 -2.33 29.90
CA THR A 72 -20.58 -2.72 30.78
C THR A 72 -20.63 -4.23 31.08
N GLY A 73 -19.84 -5.04 30.37
CA GLY A 73 -19.98 -6.49 30.32
C GLY A 73 -20.56 -7.01 28.99
N SER A 74 -21.21 -6.15 28.20
CA SER A 74 -21.82 -6.52 26.91
C SER A 74 -21.67 -5.47 25.81
N ILE A 75 -21.62 -4.19 26.18
CA ILE A 75 -21.45 -3.04 25.28
C ILE A 75 -20.48 -2.03 25.90
N TRP A 76 -19.86 -1.18 25.07
CA TRP A 76 -19.06 -0.05 25.51
C TRP A 76 -19.95 1.21 25.57
N THR A 77 -19.95 1.91 26.70
CA THR A 77 -20.72 3.16 26.92
C THR A 77 -19.83 4.23 27.55
N ALA A 78 -20.26 5.49 27.60
CA ALA A 78 -19.44 6.57 28.15
C ALA A 78 -19.22 6.46 29.67
N ASP A 79 -20.20 5.91 30.41
CA ASP A 79 -20.24 5.87 31.87
C ASP A 79 -20.13 4.47 32.49
N GLY A 80 -20.15 3.41 31.66
CA GLY A 80 -19.96 2.04 32.10
C GLY A 80 -21.24 1.37 32.61
N ASP A 81 -22.41 1.94 32.34
CA ASP A 81 -23.70 1.29 32.58
C ASP A 81 -24.59 1.18 31.33
N THR A 82 -25.76 0.54 31.49
CA THR A 82 -26.70 0.27 30.38
C THR A 82 -27.92 1.19 30.38
N ASP A 83 -28.02 2.14 31.30
CA ASP A 83 -29.14 3.06 31.43
C ASP A 83 -28.91 4.32 30.59
N ALA A 84 -29.24 4.19 29.30
CA ALA A 84 -29.03 5.22 28.27
C ALA A 84 -29.68 6.60 28.51
N LEU A 85 -30.37 6.82 29.64
CA LEU A 85 -31.06 8.08 29.95
C LEU A 85 -30.56 8.74 31.23
N ASN A 86 -29.61 8.15 31.94
CA ASN A 86 -29.15 8.66 33.24
C ASN A 86 -28.01 9.68 33.10
N SER A 87 -27.47 9.83 31.89
CA SER A 87 -26.30 10.63 31.58
C SER A 87 -26.55 11.49 30.33
N SER A 88 -25.97 12.68 30.35
CA SER A 88 -25.99 13.64 29.24
C SER A 88 -24.60 14.25 29.19
N PRO A 89 -24.02 14.53 28.00
CA PRO A 89 -24.61 14.46 26.66
C PRO A 89 -24.44 13.10 25.96
N ASP A 90 -23.87 12.11 26.61
CA ASP A 90 -23.71 10.75 26.08
C ASP A 90 -25.04 10.07 25.79
N ASN A 91 -26.05 10.12 26.68
CA ASN A 91 -27.40 9.60 26.40
C ASN A 91 -27.35 8.16 25.84
N TYR A 92 -27.74 7.95 24.58
CA TYR A 92 -27.72 6.64 23.94
C TYR A 92 -26.34 6.16 23.47
N LEU A 93 -25.27 6.94 23.68
CA LEU A 93 -23.94 6.66 23.16
C LEU A 93 -23.46 5.28 23.60
N ARG A 94 -23.27 4.42 22.60
CA ARG A 94 -22.76 3.07 22.80
C ARG A 94 -22.13 2.49 21.57
N LEU A 95 -21.24 1.53 21.78
CA LEU A 95 -20.59 0.75 20.74
C LEU A 95 -20.62 -0.74 21.09
N HIS A 96 -20.87 -1.58 20.10
CA HIS A 96 -20.88 -3.04 20.20
C HIS A 96 -20.42 -3.69 18.89
N ALA A 97 -20.13 -4.99 18.90
CA ALA A 97 -19.51 -5.69 17.77
C ALA A 97 -20.15 -5.38 16.41
N THR A 98 -21.48 -5.34 16.33
CA THR A 98 -22.17 -5.09 15.06
C THR A 98 -22.57 -3.64 14.77
N GLY A 99 -22.23 -2.67 15.64
CA GLY A 99 -22.72 -1.30 15.52
C GLY A 99 -22.82 -0.51 16.83
N GLY A 100 -23.85 0.32 16.98
CA GLY A 100 -23.98 1.17 18.15
C GLY A 100 -25.10 2.20 18.06
N HIS A 101 -24.92 3.29 18.78
CA HIS A 101 -25.76 4.48 18.69
C HIS A 101 -24.90 5.70 19.04
N PRO A 102 -25.00 6.82 18.31
CA PRO A 102 -24.34 8.05 18.69
C PRO A 102 -24.87 8.59 20.02
N GLY A 103 -24.12 9.50 20.63
CA GLY A 103 -24.67 10.32 21.70
C GLY A 103 -25.48 11.48 21.15
N ARG A 104 -25.74 12.47 22.01
CA ARG A 104 -26.54 13.64 21.64
C ARG A 104 -25.96 14.42 20.46
N GLY A 105 -26.83 14.87 19.56
CA GLY A 105 -26.47 15.74 18.45
C GLY A 105 -26.36 17.22 18.83
N SER A 106 -25.67 17.98 17.99
CA SER A 106 -25.41 19.41 18.15
C SER A 106 -26.65 20.30 18.06
N THR A 107 -27.78 19.80 17.55
CA THR A 107 -29.06 20.52 17.44
C THR A 107 -30.07 20.13 18.52
N ASP A 108 -29.75 19.12 19.35
CA ASP A 108 -30.60 18.66 20.45
C ASP A 108 -30.50 19.62 21.64
N ALA A 109 -31.37 20.63 21.66
CA ALA A 109 -31.37 21.71 22.65
C ALA A 109 -31.75 21.28 24.08
N SER A 110 -32.04 20.00 24.35
CA SER A 110 -32.65 19.57 25.62
C SER A 110 -31.68 19.54 26.80
N GLY A 111 -31.50 20.69 27.46
CA GLY A 111 -31.17 20.78 28.89
C GLY A 111 -29.69 20.97 29.25
N VAL A 112 -28.75 20.63 28.38
CA VAL A 112 -27.30 20.74 28.68
C VAL A 112 -26.53 21.68 27.75
N GLY A 113 -27.21 22.33 26.79
CA GLY A 113 -26.57 23.26 25.86
C GLY A 113 -25.52 22.60 24.95
N ASN A 114 -25.70 21.33 24.59
CA ASN A 114 -24.80 20.62 23.69
C ASN A 114 -24.81 21.27 22.30
N THR A 115 -23.64 21.68 21.81
CA THR A 115 -23.47 22.26 20.46
C THR A 115 -22.51 21.43 19.60
N VAL A 116 -22.17 20.23 20.05
CA VAL A 116 -21.19 19.33 19.43
C VAL A 116 -21.81 17.96 19.31
N ASP A 117 -21.72 17.35 18.13
CA ASP A 117 -22.13 15.97 17.92
C ASP A 117 -21.27 15.02 18.77
N ARG A 118 -21.92 14.13 19.53
CA ARG A 118 -21.24 13.12 20.35
C ARG A 118 -21.25 11.78 19.63
N ALA A 119 -20.07 11.22 19.39
CA ALA A 119 -19.91 9.99 18.62
C ALA A 119 -19.13 8.95 19.42
N PRO A 120 -19.54 7.67 19.40
CA PRO A 120 -18.62 6.58 19.68
C PRO A 120 -17.59 6.50 18.56
N ILE A 121 -16.38 6.08 18.91
CA ILE A 121 -15.22 6.04 18.04
C ILE A 121 -14.55 4.67 18.21
N ALA A 122 -14.40 3.94 17.11
CA ALA A 122 -13.50 2.79 17.04
C ALA A 122 -12.14 3.30 16.54
N ALA A 123 -11.07 3.03 17.29
CA ALA A 123 -9.73 3.48 16.97
C ALA A 123 -8.77 2.30 16.85
N TYR A 124 -7.93 2.31 15.82
CA TYR A 124 -6.86 1.34 15.64
C TYR A 124 -5.54 2.05 15.42
N THR A 125 -4.57 1.80 16.29
CA THR A 125 -3.20 2.29 16.14
C THR A 125 -2.40 1.28 15.33
N ILE A 126 -1.70 1.73 14.28
CA ILE A 126 -0.80 0.90 13.48
C ILE A 126 0.33 0.39 14.37
N GLN A 127 0.53 -0.92 14.40
CA GLN A 127 1.59 -1.56 15.19
C GLN A 127 2.92 -1.58 14.41
N SER A 128 3.99 -1.94 15.10
CA SER A 128 5.28 -2.15 14.45
C SER A 128 5.24 -3.42 13.59
N GLY A 129 5.66 -3.31 12.33
CA GLY A 129 5.53 -4.34 11.30
C GLY A 129 4.25 -4.26 10.47
N GLU A 130 3.35 -3.30 10.78
CA GLU A 130 2.11 -3.07 10.04
C GLU A 130 2.14 -1.76 9.24
N GLU A 131 3.29 -1.09 9.22
CA GLU A 131 3.48 0.16 8.48
C GLU A 131 3.29 -0.04 6.98
N GLY A 132 2.89 1.03 6.29
CA GLY A 132 2.74 0.98 4.84
C GLY A 132 1.52 1.72 4.33
N MET A 133 1.11 1.35 3.11
CA MET A 133 -0.05 1.93 2.45
C MET A 133 -1.33 1.31 3.00
N ILE A 134 -1.99 2.03 3.89
CA ILE A 134 -3.18 1.56 4.59
C ILE A 134 -4.45 1.97 3.87
N SER A 135 -5.44 1.08 3.85
CA SER A 135 -6.78 1.35 3.33
C SER A 135 -7.88 0.81 4.25
N LEU A 136 -9.10 1.30 4.05
CA LEU A 136 -10.33 0.72 4.56
C LEU A 136 -11.04 -0.05 3.45
N SER A 137 -11.47 -1.27 3.75
CA SER A 137 -12.34 -2.09 2.91
C SER A 137 -13.49 -2.70 3.72
N ASP A 138 -14.37 -3.45 3.02
CA ASP A 138 -15.57 -4.08 3.59
C ASP A 138 -16.36 -3.13 4.50
N THR A 139 -16.40 -1.86 4.09
CA THR A 139 -16.97 -0.83 4.95
C THR A 139 -18.48 -0.80 4.84
N LEU A 140 -19.14 -0.68 6.00
CA LEU A 140 -20.58 -0.66 6.08
C LEU A 140 -21.04 0.31 7.17
N LEU A 141 -21.83 1.29 6.78
CA LEU A 141 -22.69 2.05 7.69
C LEU A 141 -24.15 1.83 7.28
N ARG A 142 -24.98 1.42 8.23
CA ARG A 142 -26.43 1.21 8.01
C ARG A 142 -27.22 1.70 9.21
N SER A 143 -28.34 2.40 8.98
CA SER A 143 -29.29 2.66 10.06
C SER A 143 -29.96 1.36 10.52
N ALA A 144 -29.91 1.10 11.83
CA ALA A 144 -30.56 -0.04 12.47
C ALA A 144 -32.08 0.18 12.65
N ASN A 145 -32.56 1.43 12.58
CA ASN A 145 -33.94 1.77 12.85
C ASN A 145 -34.76 1.89 11.56
N SER A 146 -35.83 1.10 11.47
CA SER A 146 -36.80 1.23 10.38
C SER A 146 -37.83 2.32 10.67
N GLY A 147 -38.14 3.14 9.65
CA GLY A 147 -39.24 4.12 9.72
C GLY A 147 -38.89 5.49 10.31
N HIS A 148 -37.61 5.83 10.48
CA HIS A 148 -37.14 7.14 10.91
C HIS A 148 -36.24 7.81 9.85
N THR A 149 -36.16 9.15 9.89
CA THR A 149 -35.30 9.98 9.02
C THR A 149 -33.93 10.26 9.63
N ALA A 150 -33.40 9.29 10.39
CA ALA A 150 -32.09 9.40 11.01
C ALA A 150 -31.04 9.74 9.93
N THR A 151 -30.35 10.85 10.11
CA THR A 151 -29.15 11.19 9.32
C THR A 151 -27.96 10.86 10.20
N MET A 152 -27.11 9.95 9.72
CA MET A 152 -25.89 9.60 10.45
C MET A 152 -24.70 9.89 9.57
N ARG A 153 -23.55 10.13 10.18
CA ARG A 153 -22.33 10.49 9.47
C ARG A 153 -21.18 9.64 9.97
N VAL A 154 -20.51 8.93 9.06
CA VAL A 154 -19.22 8.31 9.37
C VAL A 154 -18.11 9.26 8.99
N LEU A 155 -17.21 9.49 9.94
CA LEU A 155 -16.02 10.31 9.80
C LEU A 155 -14.81 9.43 10.08
N VAL A 156 -13.87 9.38 9.14
CA VAL A 156 -12.60 8.66 9.33
C VAL A 156 -11.48 9.67 9.42
N TYR A 157 -10.73 9.62 10.51
CA TYR A 157 -9.52 10.42 10.72
C TYR A 157 -8.29 9.51 10.76
N VAL A 158 -7.17 10.02 10.27
CA VAL A 158 -5.84 9.49 10.61
C VAL A 158 -5.18 10.54 11.48
N ASN A 159 -4.85 10.18 12.72
CA ASN A 159 -4.49 11.13 13.77
C ASN A 159 -5.59 12.20 13.87
N ASP A 160 -5.29 13.45 13.54
CA ASP A 160 -6.24 14.57 13.56
C ASP A 160 -6.63 15.05 12.13
N THR A 161 -6.27 14.28 11.09
CA THR A 161 -6.56 14.62 9.69
C THR A 161 -7.76 13.85 9.17
N LEU A 162 -8.82 14.56 8.77
CA LEU A 162 -10.01 13.97 8.16
C LEU A 162 -9.68 13.36 6.80
N LYS A 163 -10.00 12.08 6.62
CA LYS A 163 -9.82 11.30 5.38
C LYS A 163 -11.14 11.00 4.70
N VAL A 164 -12.15 10.62 5.47
CA VAL A 164 -13.48 10.26 4.93
C VAL A 164 -14.57 11.01 5.69
N ASP A 165 -15.54 11.48 4.93
CA ASP A 165 -16.74 12.16 5.43
C ASP A 165 -17.93 11.70 4.57
N LYS A 166 -18.73 10.79 5.11
CA LYS A 166 -19.88 10.20 4.42
C LYS A 166 -21.14 10.32 5.28
N VAL A 167 -22.20 10.83 4.66
CA VAL A 167 -23.51 10.95 5.29
C VAL A 167 -24.42 9.83 4.78
N GLN A 168 -24.96 9.05 5.72
CA GLN A 168 -26.08 8.16 5.52
C GLN A 168 -27.37 8.99 5.52
N THR A 169 -27.91 9.27 4.35
CA THR A 169 -29.23 9.90 4.20
C THR A 169 -30.27 8.88 3.73
N GLY A 170 -31.42 8.76 4.39
CA GLY A 170 -32.51 7.93 3.87
C GLY A 170 -33.52 7.46 4.93
N TYR A 171 -34.66 6.94 4.46
CA TYR A 171 -35.73 6.40 5.31
C TYR A 171 -35.57 4.88 5.44
N GLY A 172 -35.31 4.38 6.65
CA GLY A 172 -35.31 2.95 6.96
C GLY A 172 -34.04 2.17 6.60
N PRO A 173 -34.02 0.84 6.86
CA PRO A 173 -32.80 0.05 7.03
C PRO A 173 -32.18 -0.48 5.72
N SER A 174 -32.39 0.16 4.58
CA SER A 174 -32.26 -0.55 3.29
C SER A 174 -31.15 -0.13 2.33
N THR A 175 -30.32 0.87 2.65
CA THR A 175 -29.15 1.16 1.81
C THR A 175 -27.91 1.26 2.67
N ASP A 176 -27.00 0.32 2.45
CA ASP A 176 -25.66 0.35 3.01
C ASP A 176 -24.91 1.54 2.38
N VAL A 177 -24.30 2.38 3.22
CA VAL A 177 -23.28 3.31 2.76
C VAL A 177 -21.93 2.66 3.01
N THR A 178 -21.20 2.45 1.92
CA THR A 178 -19.80 2.10 1.96
C THR A 178 -18.96 3.37 2.03
N PHE A 179 -17.83 3.27 2.68
CA PHE A 179 -16.85 4.32 2.92
C PHE A 179 -15.41 3.83 2.74
N ASP A 180 -15.21 2.85 1.83
CA ASP A 180 -13.91 2.33 1.43
C ASP A 180 -13.02 3.50 0.99
N ALA A 181 -11.77 3.52 1.45
CA ALA A 181 -10.87 4.64 1.22
C ALA A 181 -9.40 4.25 1.40
N GLU A 182 -8.53 4.79 0.56
CA GLU A 182 -7.09 4.83 0.84
C GLU A 182 -6.80 5.87 1.93
N LEU A 183 -6.10 5.46 2.98
CA LEU A 183 -5.69 6.33 4.07
C LEU A 183 -4.30 6.93 3.82
N GLY A 184 -3.48 6.26 3.01
CA GLY A 184 -2.12 6.64 2.61
C GLY A 184 -1.05 5.84 3.36
N SER A 185 0.21 6.28 3.24
CA SER A 185 1.32 5.69 3.99
C SER A 185 1.22 6.08 5.46
N LEU A 186 1.08 5.08 6.34
CA LEU A 186 1.00 5.24 7.80
C LEU A 186 2.20 4.55 8.46
N ALA A 187 2.73 5.20 9.49
CA ALA A 187 3.81 4.66 10.32
C ALA A 187 3.26 4.03 11.61
N ALA A 188 4.07 3.20 12.26
CA ALA A 188 3.71 2.65 13.56
C ALA A 188 3.46 3.79 14.57
N GLY A 189 2.34 3.70 15.28
CA GLY A 189 1.85 4.73 16.19
C GLY A 189 0.85 5.70 15.57
N ASP A 190 0.73 5.78 14.24
CA ASP A 190 -0.40 6.48 13.61
C ASP A 190 -1.70 5.76 13.96
N THR A 191 -2.79 6.51 14.15
CA THR A 191 -4.07 5.94 14.56
C THR A 191 -5.18 6.29 13.59
N VAL A 192 -5.92 5.28 13.14
CA VAL A 192 -7.15 5.41 12.37
C VAL A 192 -8.32 5.50 13.33
N TYR A 193 -9.12 6.55 13.24
CA TYR A 193 -10.33 6.75 14.04
C TYR A 193 -11.57 6.72 13.15
N VAL A 194 -12.49 5.79 13.40
CA VAL A 194 -13.79 5.69 12.73
C VAL A 194 -14.88 6.13 13.71
N ALA A 195 -15.44 7.30 13.49
CA ALA A 195 -16.47 7.92 14.34
C ALA A 195 -17.83 7.91 13.64
N VAL A 196 -18.90 7.57 14.37
CA VAL A 196 -20.28 7.64 13.87
C VAL A 196 -21.06 8.72 14.61
N SER A 197 -21.36 9.82 13.91
CA SER A 197 -22.03 11.02 14.42
C SER A 197 -23.53 11.04 14.09
N PRO A 198 -24.38 11.65 14.94
CA PRO A 198 -25.81 11.84 14.71
C PRO A 198 -26.17 12.94 13.68
N ASP A 199 -25.17 13.59 13.07
CA ASP A 199 -25.35 14.69 12.08
C ASP A 199 -26.39 15.74 12.52
N GLY A 200 -26.38 16.10 13.81
CA GLY A 200 -27.25 17.11 14.39
C GLY A 200 -28.25 16.60 15.42
N SER A 201 -28.89 15.43 15.30
CA SER A 201 -29.89 14.98 16.30
C SER A 201 -29.87 13.48 16.49
N ASP A 202 -29.80 13.01 17.74
CA ASP A 202 -29.62 11.59 18.09
C ASP A 202 -30.89 10.71 17.98
N GLY A 203 -32.00 11.29 17.53
CA GLY A 203 -33.30 10.64 17.50
C GLY A 203 -33.37 9.47 16.51
N SER A 204 -33.33 8.24 17.04
CA SER A 204 -33.41 6.99 16.28
C SER A 204 -32.18 6.68 15.40
N ASP A 205 -30.99 7.01 15.89
CA ASP A 205 -29.71 6.85 15.17
C ASP A 205 -28.94 5.58 15.51
N GLY A 206 -29.65 4.51 15.92
CA GLY A 206 -29.00 3.21 16.02
C GLY A 206 -28.37 2.83 14.69
N PHE A 207 -27.14 2.32 14.70
CA PHE A 207 -26.41 1.96 13.49
C PHE A 207 -25.86 0.53 13.56
N ALA A 208 -25.65 -0.05 12.38
CA ALA A 208 -24.72 -1.14 12.17
C ALA A 208 -23.43 -0.58 11.54
N LEU A 209 -22.30 -1.09 12.00
CA LEU A 209 -20.96 -0.72 11.54
C LEU A 209 -20.17 -1.97 11.15
N ASP A 210 -19.38 -1.86 10.09
CA ASP A 210 -18.33 -2.80 9.72
C ASP A 210 -17.22 -2.07 8.98
N PHE A 211 -15.99 -2.54 9.12
CA PHE A 211 -14.85 -2.15 8.30
C PHE A 211 -13.64 -3.01 8.63
N THR A 212 -12.81 -3.22 7.62
CA THR A 212 -11.51 -3.87 7.71
C THR A 212 -10.42 -2.85 7.38
N ILE A 213 -9.32 -2.87 8.13
CA ILE A 213 -8.11 -2.09 7.87
C ILE A 213 -7.10 -3.04 7.22
N ASN A 214 -6.65 -2.69 6.01
CA ASN A 214 -5.68 -3.51 5.28
C ASN A 214 -4.38 -2.75 5.03
N ASN A 215 -3.28 -3.50 4.96
CA ASN A 215 -2.06 -3.07 4.33
C ASN A 215 -2.05 -3.53 2.88
N ASN A 216 -2.03 -2.58 1.94
CA ASN A 216 -2.09 -2.85 0.51
C ASN A 216 -0.70 -3.10 -0.09
N ILE A 217 0.34 -3.22 0.73
CA ILE A 217 1.67 -3.60 0.27
C ILE A 217 1.64 -5.03 -0.25
N VAL A 218 2.01 -5.16 -1.51
CA VAL A 218 2.18 -6.43 -2.20
C VAL A 218 3.63 -6.88 -2.12
N ALA A 219 4.55 -5.93 -2.30
CA ALA A 219 5.98 -6.18 -2.28
C ALA A 219 6.72 -4.91 -1.85
N ASP A 220 7.75 -5.05 -1.03
CA ASP A 220 8.62 -3.95 -0.65
C ASP A 220 10.05 -4.31 -1.04
N LEU A 221 10.65 -3.52 -1.93
CA LEU A 221 11.93 -3.93 -2.51
C LEU A 221 13.00 -4.08 -1.42
N VAL A 222 13.13 -3.14 -0.48
CA VAL A 222 14.21 -3.16 0.53
C VAL A 222 14.00 -4.26 1.55
N ASP A 223 12.79 -4.43 2.06
CA ASP A 223 12.48 -5.46 3.05
C ASP A 223 12.63 -6.86 2.44
N ASP A 224 12.07 -7.08 1.26
CA ASP A 224 12.13 -8.38 0.56
C ASP A 224 13.55 -8.71 0.10
N TYR A 225 14.33 -7.70 -0.30
CA TYR A 225 15.74 -7.88 -0.64
C TYR A 225 16.60 -8.27 0.55
N THR A 226 16.37 -7.65 1.69
CA THR A 226 17.08 -7.99 2.93
C THR A 226 16.76 -9.42 3.36
N LEU A 227 15.49 -9.82 3.24
CA LEU A 227 15.05 -11.19 3.49
C LEU A 227 15.70 -12.16 2.49
N GLY A 228 15.63 -11.89 1.18
CA GLY A 228 16.22 -12.72 0.13
C GLY A 228 17.74 -12.89 0.26
N SER A 229 18.44 -11.83 0.63
CA SER A 229 19.89 -11.85 0.87
C SER A 229 20.25 -12.72 2.07
N SER A 230 19.44 -12.70 3.13
CA SER A 230 19.64 -13.56 4.31
C SER A 230 19.48 -15.06 3.97
N VAL A 231 18.57 -15.39 3.04
CA VAL A 231 18.39 -16.77 2.54
C VAL A 231 19.58 -17.16 1.66
N ALA A 232 20.01 -16.30 0.74
CA ALA A 232 21.11 -16.56 -0.17
C ALA A 232 22.48 -16.69 0.52
N ALA A 233 22.70 -16.01 1.65
CA ALA A 233 23.92 -16.17 2.45
C ALA A 233 24.13 -17.60 2.97
N SER A 234 23.09 -18.44 3.00
CA SER A 234 23.17 -19.83 3.48
C SER A 234 23.49 -20.85 2.37
N THR A 235 23.24 -20.52 1.10
CA THR A 235 23.46 -21.39 -0.07
C THR A 235 23.59 -20.54 -1.33
N PRO A 236 24.58 -20.74 -2.23
CA PRO A 236 24.65 -20.01 -3.50
C PRO A 236 23.34 -20.22 -4.27
N ALA A 237 22.47 -19.22 -4.24
CA ALA A 237 21.15 -19.25 -4.81
C ALA A 237 21.17 -18.41 -6.09
N THR A 238 20.65 -18.97 -7.16
CA THR A 238 20.27 -18.19 -8.34
C THR A 238 19.02 -17.39 -8.00
N SER A 239 18.99 -16.10 -8.31
CA SER A 239 17.90 -15.17 -7.95
C SER A 239 16.55 -15.44 -8.64
N ALA A 240 16.41 -16.55 -9.38
CA ALA A 240 15.27 -16.82 -10.25
C ALA A 240 13.93 -17.00 -9.52
N ASN A 241 13.93 -17.16 -8.19
CA ASN A 241 12.72 -17.30 -7.37
C ASN A 241 13.05 -16.91 -5.91
N LEU A 242 13.10 -15.61 -5.63
CA LEU A 242 13.20 -15.13 -4.26
C LEU A 242 11.84 -15.20 -3.57
N VAL A 243 11.85 -15.00 -2.25
CA VAL A 243 10.63 -14.93 -1.45
C VAL A 243 9.74 -13.81 -1.99
N GLY A 244 8.43 -14.03 -1.97
CA GLY A 244 7.45 -12.99 -2.31
C GLY A 244 7.19 -12.79 -3.81
N GLY A 245 7.81 -13.54 -4.72
CA GLY A 245 7.61 -13.35 -6.17
C GLY A 245 8.67 -12.47 -6.84
N TRP A 246 9.70 -12.08 -6.10
CA TRP A 246 10.85 -11.34 -6.63
C TRP A 246 11.82 -12.20 -7.43
N SER A 247 12.45 -11.58 -8.42
CA SER A 247 13.65 -12.03 -9.10
C SER A 247 14.59 -10.86 -9.37
N TYR A 248 15.90 -11.06 -9.19
CA TYR A 248 16.91 -10.05 -9.53
C TYR A 248 17.63 -10.48 -10.80
N LEU A 249 17.37 -9.80 -11.89
CA LEU A 249 17.78 -10.21 -13.22
C LEU A 249 18.76 -9.18 -13.81
N TRP A 250 19.29 -9.52 -14.97
CA TRP A 250 19.94 -8.60 -15.89
C TRP A 250 19.71 -9.05 -17.33
N ASN A 251 19.77 -8.12 -18.28
CA ASN A 251 19.62 -8.42 -19.70
C ASN A 251 20.94 -8.97 -20.27
N ALA A 252 21.12 -10.28 -20.15
CA ALA A 252 22.36 -10.95 -20.51
C ALA A 252 22.50 -11.13 -22.03
N PRO A 253 23.73 -11.10 -22.57
CA PRO A 253 23.97 -11.61 -23.91
C PRO A 253 23.55 -13.08 -24.03
N THR A 254 22.99 -13.44 -25.18
CA THR A 254 22.51 -14.81 -25.46
C THR A 254 23.60 -15.89 -25.38
N ASP A 255 24.87 -15.49 -25.50
CA ASP A 255 26.06 -16.35 -25.42
C ASP A 255 26.82 -16.25 -24.10
N TRP A 256 26.26 -15.58 -23.08
CA TRP A 256 26.88 -15.45 -21.75
C TRP A 256 27.17 -16.83 -21.14
N ASP A 257 28.43 -17.07 -20.79
CA ASP A 257 28.90 -18.36 -20.23
C ASP A 257 29.08 -18.37 -18.71
N GLY A 258 28.69 -17.28 -18.05
CA GLY A 258 28.94 -17.05 -16.62
C GLY A 258 30.21 -16.25 -16.34
N THR A 259 31.07 -16.02 -17.33
CA THR A 259 32.30 -15.25 -17.15
C THR A 259 32.53 -14.21 -18.24
N SER A 260 32.06 -14.45 -19.46
CA SER A 260 32.19 -13.50 -20.57
C SER A 260 31.15 -13.78 -21.66
N SER A 261 31.01 -12.82 -22.57
CA SER A 261 30.31 -12.98 -23.84
C SER A 261 31.24 -12.62 -25.00
N ALA A 262 31.16 -13.39 -26.08
CA ALA A 262 31.86 -13.09 -27.32
C ALA A 262 31.06 -12.12 -28.20
N ASP A 263 29.75 -12.06 -28.01
CA ASP A 263 28.81 -11.18 -28.72
C ASP A 263 27.92 -10.41 -27.75
N ALA A 264 28.38 -9.22 -27.36
CA ALA A 264 27.65 -8.33 -26.47
C ALA A 264 26.61 -7.46 -27.20
N SER A 265 26.24 -7.77 -28.46
CA SER A 265 25.20 -7.05 -29.19
C SER A 265 23.80 -7.65 -29.00
N THR A 266 23.65 -8.59 -28.05
CA THR A 266 22.38 -9.26 -27.76
C THR A 266 21.93 -8.99 -26.33
N GLY A 267 20.67 -9.34 -26.02
CA GLY A 267 20.07 -9.05 -24.72
C GLY A 267 19.59 -7.60 -24.61
N ASP A 268 18.81 -7.14 -25.58
CA ASP A 268 18.13 -5.84 -25.50
C ASP A 268 17.15 -5.82 -24.31
N ILE A 269 17.01 -4.68 -23.64
CA ILE A 269 16.17 -4.55 -22.43
C ILE A 269 14.69 -4.86 -22.66
N THR A 270 14.21 -4.83 -23.91
CA THR A 270 12.83 -5.19 -24.28
C THR A 270 12.66 -6.70 -24.55
N SER A 271 13.76 -7.45 -24.59
CA SER A 271 13.77 -8.90 -24.79
C SER A 271 13.82 -9.64 -23.45
N VAL A 272 12.66 -9.77 -22.79
CA VAL A 272 12.53 -10.47 -21.49
C VAL A 272 13.05 -11.91 -21.54
N ALA A 273 13.05 -12.55 -22.72
CA ALA A 273 13.60 -13.89 -22.92
C ALA A 273 15.13 -13.98 -22.72
N ASP A 274 15.83 -12.85 -22.79
CA ASP A 274 17.28 -12.75 -22.59
C ASP A 274 17.64 -12.36 -21.15
N PHE A 275 16.65 -12.23 -20.27
CA PHE A 275 16.92 -11.94 -18.87
C PHE A 275 17.46 -13.19 -18.17
N GLU A 276 18.63 -13.05 -17.54
CA GLU A 276 19.23 -14.10 -16.74
C GLU A 276 19.25 -13.69 -15.26
N PRO A 277 19.15 -14.65 -14.32
CA PRO A 277 19.27 -14.39 -12.90
C PRO A 277 20.65 -13.85 -12.52
N LEU A 278 20.67 -12.85 -11.64
CA LEU A 278 21.86 -12.55 -10.84
C LEU A 278 22.12 -13.67 -9.83
N ILE A 279 23.37 -13.81 -9.45
CA ILE A 279 23.87 -14.83 -8.53
C ILE A 279 24.37 -14.11 -7.29
N SER A 280 23.97 -14.58 -6.11
CA SER A 280 24.42 -13.99 -4.85
C SER A 280 25.80 -14.51 -4.46
N SER A 281 26.69 -13.60 -4.08
CA SER A 281 27.93 -13.90 -3.37
C SER A 281 27.75 -14.06 -1.86
N GLY A 282 26.54 -13.76 -1.35
CA GLY A 282 26.22 -13.60 0.07
C GLY A 282 26.34 -12.16 0.58
N THR A 283 27.02 -11.27 -0.14
CA THR A 283 27.08 -9.83 0.20
C THR A 283 26.48 -8.92 -0.86
N ARG A 284 26.38 -9.41 -2.10
CA ARG A 284 25.81 -8.71 -3.26
C ARG A 284 25.34 -9.71 -4.31
N TRP A 285 24.61 -9.21 -5.30
CA TRP A 285 24.15 -9.96 -6.46
C TRP A 285 24.89 -9.46 -7.69
N THR A 286 25.55 -10.37 -8.41
CA THR A 286 26.31 -10.09 -9.65
C THR A 286 25.95 -11.09 -10.74
N ALA A 287 26.42 -10.88 -11.97
CA ALA A 287 26.13 -11.79 -13.08
C ALA A 287 26.80 -13.18 -12.95
N ASP A 288 27.84 -13.30 -12.14
CA ASP A 288 28.68 -14.50 -11.97
C ASP A 288 28.77 -15.01 -10.52
N GLY A 289 28.26 -14.25 -9.55
CA GLY A 289 28.11 -14.65 -8.16
C GLY A 289 29.32 -14.41 -7.28
N ASP A 290 30.24 -13.53 -7.66
CA ASP A 290 31.46 -13.29 -6.90
C ASP A 290 31.59 -11.91 -6.22
N ASP A 291 32.69 -11.82 -5.45
CA ASP A 291 33.30 -10.72 -4.71
C ASP A 291 33.78 -9.46 -5.44
N ASP A 292 34.15 -9.61 -6.71
CA ASP A 292 34.98 -8.63 -7.40
C ASP A 292 34.22 -7.82 -8.46
N ASN A 293 34.76 -6.65 -8.79
CA ASN A 293 34.16 -5.78 -9.81
C ASN A 293 34.61 -6.16 -11.23
N GLY A 294 35.28 -7.30 -11.34
CA GLY A 294 35.90 -7.86 -12.54
C GLY A 294 34.99 -8.83 -13.27
N ASN A 295 33.67 -8.83 -13.03
CA ASN A 295 32.70 -9.54 -13.85
C ASN A 295 33.07 -9.33 -15.33
N GLY A 296 33.23 -10.40 -16.11
CA GLY A 296 33.74 -10.22 -17.46
C GLY A 296 32.76 -9.46 -18.35
N SER A 297 33.28 -8.94 -19.47
CA SER A 297 32.49 -8.12 -20.39
C SER A 297 31.29 -8.93 -20.94
N PRO A 298 30.06 -8.37 -20.93
CA PRO A 298 29.70 -6.97 -20.63
C PRO A 298 29.19 -6.70 -19.19
N ALA A 299 29.16 -7.70 -18.31
CA ALA A 299 28.60 -7.58 -16.96
C ALA A 299 29.47 -6.82 -15.95
N ARG A 300 30.57 -6.21 -16.41
CA ARG A 300 31.53 -5.53 -15.54
C ARG A 300 30.82 -4.50 -14.66
N PHE A 301 31.17 -4.50 -13.37
CA PHE A 301 30.57 -3.66 -12.33
C PHE A 301 29.08 -3.90 -12.04
N LEU A 302 28.35 -4.70 -12.84
CA LEU A 302 26.93 -4.97 -12.62
C LEU A 302 26.72 -5.61 -11.26
N THR A 303 26.13 -4.84 -10.35
CA THR A 303 25.94 -5.25 -8.96
C THR A 303 24.66 -4.68 -8.38
N SER A 304 24.08 -5.42 -7.44
CA SER A 304 23.07 -4.93 -6.51
C SER A 304 23.47 -5.36 -5.10
N ASN A 305 23.37 -4.48 -4.11
CA ASN A 305 23.67 -4.79 -2.71
C ASN A 305 22.93 -3.88 -1.73
N THR A 306 22.59 -4.38 -0.54
CA THR A 306 22.07 -3.53 0.54
C THR A 306 23.20 -2.75 1.21
N ILE A 307 22.91 -1.51 1.61
CA ILE A 307 23.74 -0.75 2.55
C ILE A 307 22.90 -0.39 3.77
N GLY A 308 23.53 -0.31 4.94
CA GLY A 308 22.87 0.21 6.14
C GLY A 308 22.22 1.57 5.86
N GLY A 309 20.94 1.70 6.22
CA GLY A 309 20.13 2.88 5.90
C GLY A 309 18.88 2.59 5.06
N GLY A 310 18.58 1.32 4.76
CA GLY A 310 17.30 0.93 4.15
C GLY A 310 17.17 1.29 2.67
N LEU A 311 18.28 1.33 1.91
CA LEU A 311 18.25 1.49 0.46
C LEU A 311 19.10 0.40 -0.20
N ILE A 312 18.74 0.02 -1.43
CA ILE A 312 19.57 -0.86 -2.25
C ILE A 312 20.47 -0.02 -3.11
N ASN A 313 21.77 -0.30 -3.04
CA ASN A 313 22.74 0.25 -3.95
C ASN A 313 22.93 -0.68 -5.14
N GLY A 314 23.39 -0.10 -6.23
CA GLY A 314 23.88 -0.90 -7.35
C GLY A 314 24.76 -0.08 -8.26
N HIS A 315 25.24 -0.78 -9.26
CA HIS A 315 25.96 -0.21 -10.39
C HIS A 315 25.38 -0.89 -11.62
N PRO A 316 24.96 -0.13 -12.65
CA PRO A 316 24.53 -0.74 -13.91
C PRO A 316 25.69 -1.52 -14.51
N GLY A 317 25.43 -2.45 -15.44
CA GLY A 317 26.54 -3.02 -16.18
C GLY A 317 27.11 -2.01 -17.18
N ARG A 318 27.90 -2.49 -18.14
CA ARG A 318 28.43 -1.63 -19.19
C ARG A 318 27.34 -1.00 -20.06
N GLY A 319 27.62 0.19 -20.55
CA GLY A 319 26.80 0.84 -21.55
C GLY A 319 27.25 0.59 -22.99
N PHE A 320 26.37 0.88 -23.94
CA PHE A 320 26.56 0.62 -25.37
C PHE A 320 27.77 1.38 -25.96
N SER A 321 28.22 2.48 -25.34
CA SER A 321 29.33 3.28 -25.89
C SER A 321 30.71 2.70 -25.55
N GLN A 322 30.77 1.72 -24.63
CA GLN A 322 32.00 1.09 -24.15
C GLN A 322 32.34 -0.18 -24.94
N VAL A 323 32.67 0.01 -26.22
CA VAL A 323 33.01 -1.09 -27.13
C VAL A 323 34.36 -1.73 -26.76
N GLU A 324 34.36 -2.78 -25.94
CA GLU A 324 35.57 -3.53 -25.55
C GLU A 324 36.04 -4.56 -26.60
N GLY A 325 35.89 -4.25 -27.88
CA GLY A 325 36.28 -5.18 -28.96
C GLY A 325 35.33 -6.37 -29.18
N ASN A 326 34.29 -6.54 -28.34
CA ASN A 326 33.27 -7.59 -28.44
C ASN A 326 31.89 -7.07 -28.91
N GLY A 327 31.81 -5.83 -29.41
CA GLY A 327 30.57 -5.27 -29.98
C GLY A 327 29.44 -5.06 -28.98
N ASN A 328 29.71 -4.42 -27.83
CA ASN A 328 28.64 -4.07 -26.89
C ASN A 328 27.78 -2.96 -27.48
N ASP A 329 26.67 -3.32 -28.12
CA ASP A 329 25.73 -2.37 -28.73
C ASP A 329 24.50 -2.12 -27.82
N GLU A 330 24.49 -2.72 -26.62
CA GLU A 330 23.37 -2.67 -25.67
C GLU A 330 23.81 -2.15 -24.30
N ASP A 331 22.91 -1.41 -23.65
CA ASP A 331 23.06 -1.03 -22.25
C ASP A 331 22.70 -2.19 -21.32
N ARG A 332 23.45 -2.35 -20.24
CA ARG A 332 23.22 -3.41 -19.25
C ARG A 332 22.54 -2.88 -18.00
N TYR A 333 21.46 -3.55 -17.61
CA TYR A 333 20.59 -3.15 -16.54
C TYR A 333 20.67 -4.14 -15.38
N VAL A 334 20.61 -3.61 -14.16
CA VAL A 334 20.14 -4.37 -12.99
C VAL A 334 18.62 -4.32 -13.01
N ILE A 335 17.96 -5.47 -12.96
CA ILE A 335 16.51 -5.57 -13.13
C ILE A 335 15.88 -6.18 -11.88
N TYR A 336 14.98 -5.44 -11.24
CA TYR A 336 14.12 -5.94 -10.18
C TYR A 336 12.79 -6.35 -10.80
N ALA A 337 12.53 -7.66 -10.82
CA ALA A 337 11.32 -8.23 -11.40
C ALA A 337 10.40 -8.77 -10.30
N TYR A 338 9.14 -8.36 -10.31
CA TYR A 338 8.12 -8.84 -9.38
C TYR A 338 6.98 -9.51 -10.15
N THR A 339 6.79 -10.80 -9.95
CA THR A 339 5.66 -11.54 -10.53
C THR A 339 4.44 -11.39 -9.62
N VAL A 340 3.39 -10.74 -10.13
CA VAL A 340 2.14 -10.57 -9.38
C VAL A 340 1.41 -11.90 -9.24
N ASP A 341 0.69 -12.08 -8.14
CA ASP A 341 0.07 -13.34 -7.76
C ASP A 341 -1.46 -13.30 -7.74
N ALA A 342 -2.04 -12.12 -7.97
CA ALA A 342 -3.47 -11.88 -8.05
C ALA A 342 -3.81 -11.01 -9.26
N ASP A 343 -5.06 -11.09 -9.70
CA ASP A 343 -5.62 -10.17 -10.69
C ASP A 343 -6.05 -8.89 -9.96
N ASP A 344 -5.35 -7.76 -10.18
CA ASP A 344 -5.68 -6.48 -9.55
C ASP A 344 -5.09 -5.29 -10.33
N ILE A 345 -5.37 -4.07 -9.87
CA ILE A 345 -4.73 -2.84 -10.31
C ILE A 345 -3.49 -2.61 -9.45
N TYR A 346 -2.32 -2.47 -10.08
CA TYR A 346 -1.05 -2.27 -9.38
C TYR A 346 -0.51 -0.85 -9.53
N ALA A 347 0.29 -0.42 -8.56
CA ALA A 347 1.06 0.82 -8.61
C ALA A 347 2.42 0.66 -7.92
N ILE A 348 3.38 1.49 -8.32
CA ILE A 348 4.63 1.71 -7.60
C ILE A 348 4.48 2.99 -6.78
N THR A 349 4.84 2.93 -5.50
CA THR A 349 4.79 4.04 -4.56
C THR A 349 6.02 4.06 -3.66
N ASP A 350 6.11 5.10 -2.83
CA ASP A 350 7.23 5.41 -1.94
C ASP A 350 8.60 5.24 -2.60
N SER A 351 8.67 5.57 -3.88
CA SER A 351 9.91 5.38 -4.63
C SER A 351 10.96 6.39 -4.17
N THR A 352 12.22 6.01 -4.19
CA THR A 352 13.33 6.95 -4.11
C THR A 352 14.47 6.47 -5.00
N PHE A 353 15.12 7.43 -5.66
CA PHE A 353 16.26 7.18 -6.50
C PHE A 353 17.36 8.22 -6.26
N SER A 354 18.60 7.76 -6.16
CA SER A 354 19.78 8.62 -6.08
C SER A 354 20.87 8.14 -7.00
N THR A 355 21.58 9.05 -7.66
CA THR A 355 22.89 8.75 -8.23
C THR A 355 23.96 8.99 -7.15
N ILE A 356 24.83 8.00 -6.92
CA ILE A 356 25.82 8.06 -5.83
C ILE A 356 27.03 8.91 -6.21
N ASN A 357 27.45 8.85 -7.46
CA ASN A 357 28.65 9.53 -7.95
C ASN A 357 28.25 10.65 -8.89
N ALA A 358 28.56 11.89 -8.51
CA ALA A 358 28.33 13.07 -9.34
C ALA A 358 29.25 13.16 -10.58
N GLU A 359 30.24 12.26 -10.67
CA GLU A 359 31.13 12.13 -11.83
C GLU A 359 30.62 11.11 -12.88
N GLY A 360 29.51 10.42 -12.60
CA GLY A 360 28.78 9.60 -13.58
C GLY A 360 28.07 10.45 -14.63
N ASP A 361 27.55 9.81 -15.67
CA ASP A 361 26.71 10.49 -16.68
C ASP A 361 25.20 10.25 -16.45
N GLY A 362 24.90 9.54 -15.36
CA GLY A 362 23.57 9.33 -14.84
C GLY A 362 23.18 7.86 -14.88
N ASN A 363 21.98 7.58 -14.42
CA ASN A 363 21.41 6.24 -14.47
C ASN A 363 20.02 6.37 -15.09
N ASN A 364 19.69 5.45 -15.98
CA ASN A 364 18.37 5.32 -16.56
C ASN A 364 17.52 4.39 -15.70
N VAL A 365 16.35 4.85 -15.27
CA VAL A 365 15.32 4.00 -14.65
C VAL A 365 14.21 3.77 -15.65
N ARG A 366 13.95 2.49 -15.94
CA ARG A 366 12.93 2.05 -16.87
C ARG A 366 11.96 1.09 -16.18
N ILE A 367 10.67 1.32 -16.38
CA ILE A 367 9.59 0.51 -15.80
C ILE A 367 8.67 0.02 -16.90
N PHE A 368 8.42 -1.28 -16.95
CA PHE A 368 7.56 -1.94 -17.93
C PHE A 368 6.99 -3.23 -17.36
N THR A 369 6.10 -3.88 -18.11
CA THR A 369 5.46 -5.14 -17.68
C THR A 369 5.69 -6.25 -18.71
N SER A 370 5.42 -7.49 -18.32
CA SER A 370 5.44 -8.65 -19.22
C SER A 370 4.44 -8.55 -20.38
N LEU A 371 3.41 -7.71 -20.25
CA LEU A 371 2.38 -7.51 -21.26
C LEU A 371 2.90 -6.73 -22.48
N ASP A 372 3.77 -5.75 -22.25
CA ASP A 372 4.41 -4.97 -23.31
C ASP A 372 5.82 -4.53 -22.87
N PRO A 373 6.83 -5.41 -22.96
CA PRO A 373 8.19 -5.05 -22.57
C PRO A 373 8.83 -4.03 -23.51
N SER A 374 8.24 -3.77 -24.68
CA SER A 374 8.76 -2.81 -25.66
C SER A 374 8.37 -1.37 -25.35
N SER A 375 7.23 -1.15 -24.68
CA SER A 375 6.72 0.17 -24.32
C SER A 375 6.88 0.42 -22.83
N ALA A 376 7.93 1.15 -22.45
CA ALA A 376 8.12 1.56 -21.06
C ALA A 376 6.95 2.44 -20.58
N LEU A 377 6.43 2.12 -19.40
CA LEU A 377 5.48 2.96 -18.66
C LEU A 377 6.20 4.19 -18.07
N PHE A 378 7.48 4.02 -17.75
CA PHE A 378 8.37 5.07 -17.27
C PHE A 378 9.77 4.83 -17.82
N ASP A 379 10.42 5.88 -18.29
CA ASP A 379 11.78 5.85 -18.82
C ASP A 379 12.39 7.23 -18.57
N THR A 380 13.32 7.32 -17.62
CA THR A 380 13.94 8.60 -17.27
C THR A 380 15.37 8.39 -16.82
N THR A 381 16.25 9.23 -17.35
CA THR A 381 17.65 9.30 -16.94
C THR A 381 17.85 10.43 -15.96
N TRP A 382 18.48 10.12 -14.82
CA TRP A 382 18.88 11.11 -13.82
C TRP A 382 20.38 11.17 -13.66
N ASP A 383 20.90 12.39 -13.51
CA ASP A 383 22.32 12.67 -13.26
C ASP A 383 22.43 13.61 -12.04
N GLY A 384 23.33 13.28 -11.11
CA GLY A 384 23.55 14.03 -9.87
C GLY A 384 22.33 14.24 -8.95
N VAL A 385 21.37 13.31 -8.88
CA VAL A 385 20.15 13.44 -8.04
C VAL A 385 20.28 12.65 -6.73
N THR A 386 19.61 13.10 -5.67
CA THR A 386 19.69 12.46 -4.34
C THR A 386 18.35 12.03 -3.73
N ASP A 387 17.23 12.19 -4.45
CA ASP A 387 15.89 11.76 -4.04
C ASP A 387 14.88 11.98 -5.19
N ALA A 388 15.16 11.41 -6.37
CA ALA A 388 14.20 11.43 -7.46
C ALA A 388 13.07 10.42 -7.19
N LYS A 389 11.86 10.76 -7.67
CA LYS A 389 10.64 9.94 -7.50
C LYS A 389 10.19 9.37 -8.85
N PHE A 390 9.71 8.15 -8.85
CA PHE A 390 9.12 7.44 -9.98
C PHE A 390 7.81 6.72 -9.61
N ASP A 391 7.03 7.28 -8.67
CA ASP A 391 5.71 6.75 -8.34
C ASP A 391 4.80 6.76 -9.57
N LEU A 392 4.18 5.63 -9.90
CA LEU A 392 3.30 5.51 -11.06
C LEU A 392 2.25 4.41 -10.92
N GLY A 393 1.07 4.64 -11.50
CA GLY A 393 0.06 3.60 -11.68
C GLY A 393 0.45 2.67 -12.82
N ILE A 394 0.56 1.37 -12.54
CA ILE A 394 0.93 0.34 -13.52
C ILE A 394 -0.30 -0.07 -14.34
N GLY A 395 -1.44 -0.26 -13.67
CA GLY A 395 -2.70 -0.68 -14.28
C GLY A 395 -3.11 -2.09 -13.89
N GLU A 396 -4.12 -2.62 -14.59
CA GLU A 396 -4.61 -4.00 -14.38
C GLU A 396 -3.57 -5.01 -14.84
N LEU A 397 -3.20 -5.93 -13.95
CA LEU A 397 -2.35 -7.09 -14.24
C LEU A 397 -3.09 -8.36 -13.81
N SER A 398 -2.82 -9.46 -14.51
CA SER A 398 -3.31 -10.79 -14.11
C SER A 398 -2.24 -11.54 -13.32
N ALA A 399 -2.65 -12.46 -12.46
CA ALA A 399 -1.75 -13.36 -11.76
C ALA A 399 -0.78 -14.05 -12.74
N GLY A 400 0.53 -13.92 -12.47
CA GLY A 400 1.61 -14.39 -13.32
C GLY A 400 2.22 -13.34 -14.24
N ASP A 401 1.59 -12.17 -14.41
CA ASP A 401 2.24 -11.02 -15.04
C ASP A 401 3.40 -10.52 -14.17
N THR A 402 4.35 -9.81 -14.78
CA THR A 402 5.56 -9.36 -14.09
C THR A 402 5.78 -7.88 -14.31
N ILE A 403 6.07 -7.16 -13.22
CA ILE A 403 6.51 -5.77 -13.20
C ILE A 403 8.05 -5.78 -13.21
N TYR A 404 8.66 -5.01 -14.12
CA TYR A 404 10.10 -4.87 -14.22
C TYR A 404 10.49 -3.43 -13.89
N VAL A 405 11.39 -3.25 -12.92
CA VAL A 405 12.08 -1.99 -12.64
C VAL A 405 13.56 -2.18 -12.95
N ALA A 406 14.01 -1.62 -14.07
CA ALA A 406 15.35 -1.77 -14.59
C ALA A 406 16.16 -0.49 -14.39
N VAL A 407 17.40 -0.62 -13.89
CA VAL A 407 18.34 0.49 -13.73
C VAL A 407 19.58 0.24 -14.58
N GLY A 408 19.78 1.09 -15.59
CA GLY A 408 20.87 1.02 -16.55
C GLY A 408 21.73 2.29 -16.54
N VAL A 409 22.71 2.33 -17.43
CA VAL A 409 23.56 3.50 -17.66
C VAL A 409 22.77 4.69 -18.22
N GLY A 410 23.31 5.89 -18.04
CA GLY A 410 22.74 7.13 -18.55
C GLY A 410 22.94 7.34 -20.06
N ASN A 411 22.59 8.54 -20.52
CA ASN A 411 22.44 8.88 -21.94
C ASN A 411 23.74 8.84 -22.77
N ASN A 412 24.92 8.69 -22.16
CA ASN A 412 26.18 8.58 -22.90
C ASN A 412 26.76 7.16 -22.92
N GLY A 413 26.06 6.18 -22.33
CA GLY A 413 26.42 4.76 -22.40
C GLY A 413 27.75 4.42 -21.73
N ASN A 414 28.24 5.21 -20.78
CA ASN A 414 29.52 4.98 -20.11
C ASN A 414 29.34 4.77 -18.60
N ASP A 415 29.44 3.52 -18.16
CA ASP A 415 29.20 3.10 -16.78
C ASP A 415 30.25 3.53 -15.75
N GLY A 416 31.40 4.10 -16.17
CA GLY A 416 32.63 4.03 -15.38
C GLY A 416 32.60 4.69 -14.00
N ASN A 417 31.61 5.54 -13.75
CA ASN A 417 31.33 6.13 -12.45
C ASN A 417 29.84 5.99 -12.06
N ASP A 418 29.00 5.34 -12.85
CA ASP A 418 27.57 5.29 -12.57
C ASP A 418 27.29 4.38 -11.39
N SER A 419 26.57 4.86 -10.40
CA SER A 419 26.12 4.05 -9.28
C SER A 419 24.84 4.65 -8.76
N PHE A 420 23.94 3.81 -8.27
CA PHE A 420 22.61 4.23 -7.86
C PHE A 420 22.24 3.74 -6.48
N ARG A 421 21.24 4.41 -5.89
CA ARG A 421 20.42 3.88 -4.81
C ARG A 421 18.97 3.87 -5.26
N ILE A 422 18.26 2.81 -4.94
CA ILE A 422 16.85 2.66 -5.26
C ILE A 422 16.11 2.01 -4.09
N ASP A 423 14.89 2.45 -3.90
CA ASP A 423 13.87 1.81 -3.08
C ASP A 423 12.50 2.13 -3.67
N PHE A 424 11.54 1.22 -3.50
CA PHE A 424 10.15 1.39 -3.89
C PHE A 424 9.29 0.24 -3.34
N THR A 425 8.00 0.52 -3.24
CA THR A 425 6.99 -0.43 -2.83
C THR A 425 5.98 -0.66 -3.96
N ILE A 426 5.59 -1.91 -4.18
CA ILE A 426 4.49 -2.29 -5.08
C ILE A 426 3.24 -2.49 -4.21
N ILE A 427 2.15 -1.86 -4.63
CA ILE A 427 0.85 -1.96 -3.95
C ILE A 427 -0.25 -2.41 -4.91
N THR A 428 -1.32 -2.98 -4.36
CA THR A 428 -2.62 -2.99 -5.05
C THR A 428 -3.37 -1.69 -4.79
N VAL A 429 -4.06 -1.22 -5.81
CA VAL A 429 -4.94 -0.07 -5.76
C VAL A 429 -6.36 -0.61 -5.67
N PRO A 430 -7.09 -0.38 -4.56
CA PRO A 430 -8.45 -0.87 -4.42
C PRO A 430 -9.30 -0.43 -5.60
N THR A 431 -9.84 -1.40 -6.35
CA THR A 431 -10.83 -1.09 -7.37
C THR A 431 -12.02 -0.46 -6.66
N PRO A 432 -12.43 0.79 -7.00
CA PRO A 432 -13.60 1.39 -6.39
C PRO A 432 -14.78 0.43 -6.52
N ALA A 433 -15.43 0.10 -5.41
CA ALA A 433 -16.57 -0.81 -5.41
C ALA A 433 -17.51 -0.42 -6.56
N ALA A 434 -17.67 -1.31 -7.54
CA ALA A 434 -18.44 -1.01 -8.73
C ALA A 434 -19.83 -0.56 -8.27
N LEU A 435 -20.20 0.69 -8.59
CA LEU A 435 -21.52 1.20 -8.26
C LEU A 435 -22.54 0.15 -8.75
N PRO A 436 -23.45 -0.32 -7.88
CA PRO A 436 -24.34 -1.41 -8.22
C PRO A 436 -25.01 -1.06 -9.55
N ALA A 437 -24.85 -1.94 -10.55
CA ALA A 437 -25.26 -1.74 -11.94
C ALA A 437 -26.78 -1.47 -12.14
N GLY A 438 -27.54 -1.31 -11.05
CA GLY A 438 -28.96 -1.02 -10.99
C GLY A 438 -29.36 0.45 -11.09
N LEU A 439 -28.44 1.42 -11.19
CA LEU A 439 -28.79 2.84 -11.38
C LEU A 439 -28.30 3.43 -12.71
N MET A 440 -28.48 2.71 -13.83
CA MET A 440 -28.60 3.39 -15.12
C MET A 440 -29.95 4.10 -15.18
N LEU A 441 -29.99 5.34 -14.69
CA LEU A 441 -31.09 6.24 -14.99
C LEU A 441 -31.04 6.52 -16.50
N LEU A 442 -31.89 5.82 -17.27
CA LEU A 442 -32.12 6.08 -18.69
C LEU A 442 -32.78 7.47 -18.83
N GLY A 443 -31.98 8.53 -18.68
CA GLY A 443 -32.35 9.88 -19.07
C GLY A 443 -32.34 9.98 -20.58
N ALA A 444 -33.42 9.52 -21.22
CA ALA A 444 -33.68 9.78 -22.63
C ALA A 444 -33.82 11.30 -22.84
N ILE A 445 -32.71 11.97 -23.16
CA ILE A 445 -32.70 13.33 -23.67
C ILE A 445 -33.25 13.27 -25.10
N THR A 446 -34.56 13.47 -25.21
CA THR A 446 -35.22 13.72 -26.50
C THR A 446 -34.81 15.10 -27.00
N MET A 447 -33.68 15.21 -27.71
CA MET A 447 -33.36 16.43 -28.46
C MET A 447 -34.36 16.61 -29.60
N ARG A 448 -35.35 17.48 -29.36
CA ARG A 448 -36.34 17.93 -30.35
C ARG A 448 -35.62 18.89 -31.32
N ARG A 449 -35.21 18.40 -32.50
CA ARG A 449 -34.81 19.28 -33.61
C ARG A 449 -35.99 20.17 -33.98
N ARG A 450 -35.84 21.49 -33.82
CA ARG A 450 -36.71 22.46 -34.48
C ARG A 450 -36.24 22.62 -35.93
N SER A 451 -37.15 22.35 -36.86
CA SER A 451 -37.12 22.83 -38.25
C SER A 451 -37.48 24.31 -38.30
#